data_AF-A0A950W458-F1
#
_entry.id   AF-A0A950W458-F1
#
_cell.length_a   1.000
_cell.length_b   1.000
_cell.length_c   1.000
_cell.angle_alpha   90.00
_cell.angle_beta   90.00
_cell.angle_gamma   90.00
#
_symmetry.space_group_name_H-M   'P 1'
#
loop_
_entity.id
_entity.type
_entity.pdbx_description
1 polymer ?
#
loop_
_entity_poly.entity_id
_entity_poly.type
_entity_poly.pdbx_seq_one_letter_code
_entity_poly.pdbx_strand_id
1 'polypeptide(L)'
;MAETKDQRVHLRVAASDHELFRTAAAAANESLSEFLVESGRERAERLLADRTRFVLSPTQWRRFTAALDRPPREIPELVELFRRPRPE
;
A
#
# COMPACT_ATOMS: atom_id res chain seq x y z
N MET A 1 -12.75 -8.77 7.31
CA MET A 1 -12.19 -10.01 7.90
C MET A 1 -10.68 -9.85 7.89
N ALA A 2 -9.98 -10.14 8.99
CA ALA A 2 -8.52 -10.04 9.01
C ALA A 2 -7.92 -11.03 8.01
N GLU A 3 -6.97 -10.57 7.20
CA GLU A 3 -6.30 -11.40 6.20
C GLU A 3 -5.40 -12.44 6.88
N THR A 4 -5.45 -13.69 6.41
CA THR A 4 -4.64 -14.78 6.95
C THR A 4 -3.17 -14.56 6.56
N LYS A 5 -2.28 -14.42 7.55
CA LYS A 5 -0.83 -14.30 7.33
C LYS A 5 -0.24 -15.67 6.92
N ASP A 6 -0.29 -16.02 5.64
CA ASP A 6 0.15 -17.32 5.10
C ASP A 6 1.57 -17.31 4.49
N GLN A 7 2.14 -16.13 4.24
CA GLN A 7 3.50 -15.96 3.70
C GLN A 7 4.55 -15.80 4.81
N ARG A 8 5.76 -16.33 4.56
CA ARG A 8 6.91 -16.18 5.46
C ARG A 8 8.02 -15.36 4.80
N VAL A 9 8.60 -14.43 5.56
CA VAL A 9 9.76 -13.63 5.15
C VAL A 9 10.94 -13.96 6.07
N HIS A 10 12.05 -14.42 5.48
CA HIS A 10 13.29 -14.69 6.21
C HIS A 10 14.26 -13.52 6.02
N LEU A 11 14.64 -12.87 7.13
CA LEU A 11 15.55 -11.72 7.12
C LEU A 11 16.83 -12.05 7.90
N ARG A 12 17.97 -11.61 7.37
CA ARG A 12 19.23 -11.52 8.13
C ARG A 12 19.47 -10.05 8.45
N VAL A 13 19.78 -9.78 9.71
CA VAL A 13 20.04 -8.43 10.21
C VAL A 13 21.31 -8.43 11.04
N ALA A 14 21.96 -7.28 11.16
CA ALA A 14 23.07 -7.12 12.09
C ALA A 14 22.57 -7.29 13.53
N ALA A 15 23.46 -7.71 14.44
CA ALA A 15 23.11 -7.85 15.86
C ALA A 15 22.65 -6.51 16.47
N SER A 16 23.27 -5.40 16.06
CA SER A 16 22.88 -4.05 16.47
C SER A 16 21.45 -3.71 16.05
N ASP A 17 21.06 -4.08 14.83
CA ASP A 17 19.72 -3.80 14.29
C ASP A 17 18.66 -4.67 14.98
N HIS A 18 18.99 -5.94 15.24
CA HIS A 18 18.10 -6.83 15.98
C HIS A 18 17.78 -6.29 17.38
N GLU A 19 18.80 -5.81 18.10
CA GLU A 19 18.61 -5.18 19.41
C GLU A 19 17.78 -3.91 19.32
N LEU A 20 18.08 -3.03 18.36
CA LEU A 20 17.31 -1.81 18.12
C LEU A 20 15.82 -2.12 17.85
N PHE A 21 15.53 -3.04 16.95
CA PHE A 21 14.15 -3.41 16.61
C PHE A 21 13.42 -4.05 17.78
N ARG A 22 14.11 -4.86 18.58
CA ARG A 22 13.53 -5.47 19.78
C ARG A 22 13.17 -4.42 20.82
N THR A 23 14.04 -3.44 21.06
CA THR A 23 13.77 -2.33 21.97
C THR A 23 12.61 -1.47 21.47
N ALA A 24 12.55 -1.17 20.16
CA ALA A 24 11.46 -0.40 19.57
C ALA A 24 10.11 -1.13 19.66
N ALA A 25 10.07 -2.44 19.33
CA ALA A 25 8.87 -3.26 19.44
C ALA A 25 8.37 -3.33 20.90
N ALA A 26 9.27 -3.47 21.87
CA ALA A 26 8.91 -3.45 23.29
C ALA A 26 8.30 -2.10 23.71
N ALA A 27 8.85 -0.98 23.22
CA ALA A 27 8.30 0.35 23.50
C ALA A 27 6.92 0.57 22.85
N ALA A 28 6.66 -0.07 21.71
CA ALA A 28 5.35 -0.08 21.04
C ALA A 28 4.36 -1.11 21.66
N ASN A 29 4.81 -1.93 22.61
CA ASN A 29 4.02 -3.03 23.18
C ASN A 29 3.55 -4.05 22.13
N GLU A 30 4.40 -4.31 21.14
CA GLU A 30 4.17 -5.22 20.01
C GLU A 30 5.22 -6.34 19.98
N SER A 31 4.92 -7.44 19.29
CA SER A 31 5.96 -8.44 19.00
C SER A 31 6.93 -7.91 17.94
N LEU A 32 8.19 -8.37 17.95
CA LEU A 32 9.19 -7.97 16.94
C LEU A 32 8.69 -8.18 15.50
N SER A 33 8.03 -9.31 15.23
CA SER A 33 7.48 -9.62 13.92
C SER A 33 6.34 -8.68 13.51
N GLU A 34 5.48 -8.31 14.45
CA GLU A 34 4.38 -7.37 14.21
C GLU A 34 4.91 -5.97 13.92
N PHE A 35 5.81 -5.49 14.77
CA PHE A 35 6.48 -4.20 14.60
C PHE A 35 7.16 -4.07 13.23
N LEU A 36 7.94 -5.11 12.83
CA LEU A 36 8.65 -5.10 11.55
C LEU A 36 7.71 -5.19 10.33
N VAL A 37 6.65 -6.00 10.42
CA VAL A 37 5.66 -6.12 9.34
C VAL A 37 4.89 -4.82 9.17
N GLU A 38 4.46 -4.19 10.26
CA GLU A 38 3.72 -2.93 10.22
C GLU A 38 4.61 -1.78 9.70
N SER A 39 5.80 -1.64 10.26
CA SER A 39 6.77 -0.63 9.82
C SER A 39 7.14 -0.80 8.33
N GLY A 40 7.31 -2.05 7.89
CA GLY A 40 7.56 -2.38 6.49
C GLY A 40 6.38 -2.04 5.58
N ARG A 41 5.14 -2.36 6.00
CA ARG A 41 3.91 -2.03 5.27
C ARG A 41 3.78 -0.52 5.11
N GLU A 42 3.84 0.22 6.22
CA GLU A 42 3.67 1.67 6.23
C GLU A 42 4.72 2.35 5.33
N ARG A 43 5.98 1.88 5.37
CA ARG A 43 7.02 2.38 4.47
C ARG A 43 6.75 2.05 3.01
N ALA A 44 6.27 0.85 2.70
CA ALA A 44 5.92 0.43 1.35
C ALA A 44 4.74 1.23 0.79
N GLU A 45 3.70 1.43 1.60
CA GLU A 45 2.52 2.24 1.24
C GLU A 45 2.91 3.67 0.93
N ARG A 46 3.72 4.32 1.78
CA ARG A 46 4.24 5.67 1.49
C ARG A 46 5.01 5.72 0.18
N LEU A 47 5.93 4.78 -0.06
CA LEU A 47 6.69 4.74 -1.30
C LEU A 47 5.81 4.60 -2.54
N LEU A 48 4.74 3.81 -2.43
CA LEU A 48 3.79 3.61 -3.52
C LEU A 48 2.85 4.80 -3.71
N ALA A 49 2.45 5.47 -2.63
CA ALA A 49 1.64 6.69 -2.67
C ALA A 49 2.40 7.87 -3.28
N ASP A 50 3.68 8.03 -2.91
CA ASP A 50 4.56 9.08 -3.45
C ASP A 50 4.97 8.81 -4.90
N ARG A 51 4.64 7.63 -5.46
CA ARG A 51 5.05 7.24 -6.80
C ARG A 51 4.28 8.02 -7.85
N THR A 52 4.96 8.96 -8.49
CA THR A 52 4.41 9.75 -9.61
C THR A 52 4.65 9.15 -10.99
N ARG A 53 5.55 8.15 -11.10
CA ARG A 53 5.91 7.52 -12.39
C ARG A 53 5.47 6.07 -12.47
N PHE A 54 4.55 5.80 -13.41
CA PHE A 54 4.08 4.44 -13.74
C PHE A 54 4.68 4.02 -15.08
N VAL A 55 5.43 2.91 -15.08
CA VAL A 55 5.97 2.31 -16.31
C VAL A 55 5.10 1.13 -16.65
N LEU A 56 4.49 1.16 -17.83
CA LEU A 56 3.59 0.11 -18.31
C LEU A 56 4.31 -0.81 -19.28
N SER A 57 4.09 -2.12 -19.16
CA SER A 57 4.48 -3.07 -20.21
C SER A 57 3.66 -2.80 -21.49
N PRO A 58 4.08 -3.29 -22.66
CA PRO A 58 3.32 -3.10 -23.90
C PRO A 58 1.86 -3.58 -23.80
N THR A 59 1.61 -4.67 -23.06
CA THR A 59 0.26 -5.19 -22.82
C THR A 59 -0.56 -4.28 -21.90
N GLN A 60 0.05 -3.74 -20.85
CA GLN A 60 -0.62 -2.78 -19.97
C GLN A 60 -0.90 -1.46 -20.70
N TRP A 61 0.02 -1.00 -21.54
CA TRP A 61 -0.16 0.20 -22.36
C TRP A 61 -1.37 0.08 -23.29
N ARG A 62 -1.47 -1.01 -24.06
CA ARG A 62 -2.64 -1.26 -24.94
C ARG A 62 -3.95 -1.29 -24.16
N ARG A 63 -3.97 -1.91 -22.98
CA ARG A 63 -5.17 -1.94 -22.11
C ARG A 63 -5.53 -0.55 -21.60
N PHE A 64 -4.53 0.26 -21.25
CA PHE A 64 -4.70 1.61 -20.77
C PHE A 64 -5.25 2.54 -21.86
N THR A 65 -4.63 2.56 -23.04
CA THR A 65 -5.11 3.39 -24.16
C THR A 65 -6.51 2.98 -24.61
N ALA A 66 -6.77 1.68 -24.73
CA ALA A 66 -8.11 1.18 -25.05
C ALA A 66 -9.16 1.46 -23.97
N ALA A 67 -8.76 1.84 -22.75
CA ALA A 67 -9.68 2.32 -21.72
C ALA A 67 -9.96 3.81 -21.88
N LEU A 68 -8.96 4.61 -22.28
CA LEU A 68 -9.09 6.04 -22.56
C LEU A 68 -9.95 6.32 -23.80
N ASP A 69 -9.86 5.47 -24.83
CA ASP A 69 -10.62 5.63 -26.08
C ASP A 69 -12.10 5.25 -25.94
N ARG A 70 -12.51 4.66 -24.81
CA ARG A 70 -13.92 4.26 -24.60
C ARG A 70 -14.79 5.48 -24.37
N PRO A 71 -16.02 5.47 -24.90
CA PRO A 71 -16.97 6.52 -24.57
C PRO A 71 -17.19 6.57 -23.04
N PRO A 72 -17.32 7.77 -22.46
CA PRO A 72 -17.58 7.92 -21.04
C PRO A 72 -18.90 7.23 -20.69
N ARG A 73 -18.94 6.62 -19.51
CA ARG A 73 -20.15 6.03 -18.95
C ARG A 73 -20.49 6.73 -17.65
N GLU A 74 -21.77 6.97 -17.45
CA GLU A 74 -22.25 7.42 -16.15
C GLU A 74 -22.08 6.30 -15.12
N ILE A 75 -21.49 6.68 -13.99
CA ILE A 75 -21.36 5.82 -12.81
C ILE A 75 -22.21 6.51 -11.72
N PRO A 76 -23.40 5.98 -11.40
CA PRO A 76 -24.34 6.64 -10.48
C PRO A 76 -23.70 7.06 -9.15
N GLU A 77 -22.81 6.24 -8.62
CA GLU A 77 -22.09 6.49 -7.36
C GLU A 77 -21.14 7.69 -7.47
N LEU A 78 -20.51 7.91 -8.64
CA LEU A 78 -19.69 9.09 -8.88
C LEU A 78 -20.55 10.35 -9.03
N VAL A 79 -21.70 10.23 -9.70
CA VAL A 79 -22.65 11.35 -9.82
C VAL A 79 -23.12 11.80 -8.44
N GLU A 80 -23.52 10.85 -7.58
CA GLU A 80 -23.89 11.14 -6.20
C GLU A 80 -22.72 11.68 -5.38
N LEU A 81 -21.50 11.16 -5.56
CA LEU A 81 -20.31 11.68 -4.87
C LEU A 81 -20.06 13.15 -5.21
N PHE A 82 -20.10 13.53 -6.49
CA PHE A 82 -19.88 14.91 -6.92
C PHE A 82 -21.04 15.86 -6.58
N ARG A 83 -22.23 15.34 -6.27
CA ARG A 83 -23.38 16.13 -5.76
C ARG A 83 -23.26 16.48 -4.28
N ARG A 84 -22.44 15.75 -3.50
CA ARG A 84 -22.31 16.00 -2.07
C ARG A 84 -21.57 17.32 -1.82
N PRO A 85 -22.02 18.15 -0.85
CA PRO A 85 -21.25 19.30 -0.43
C PRO A 85 -19.88 18.84 0.09
N ARG A 86 -18.84 19.65 -0.17
CA ARG A 86 -17.49 19.36 0.33
C ARG A 86 -17.58 19.23 1.86
N PRO A 87 -17.14 18.10 2.45
CA PRO A 87 -17.08 18.00 3.90
C PRO A 87 -16.09 19.05 4.45
N GLU A 88 -16.52 19.80 5.47
CA GLU A 88 -15.68 20.73 6.23
C GLU A 88 -14.71 19.99 7.16
#